data_AF-V7CMZ4-F1
#
_entry.id   AF-V7CMZ4-F1
#
_cell.length_a   1.000
_cell.length_b   1.000
_cell.length_c   1.000
_cell.angle_alpha   90.00
_cell.angle_beta   90.00
_cell.angle_gamma   90.00
#
_symmetry.space_group_name_H-M   'P 1'
#
loop_
_entity.id
_entity.type
_entity.pdbx_description
1 polymer ?
#
loop_
_entity_poly.entity_id
_entity_poly.type
_entity_poly.pdbx_seq_one_letter_code
_entity_poly.pdbx_strand_id
1 'polypeptide(L)'
;MGTLFFFHPAIPRLPLSSVPKPIAFPPPSCLRSEGNKNVDISQTISNDGQNVKQDNIWQSFKEAQQNILFLNKQRLGAIEELEKTSREKHSLLQKIKKLEAEKQAGAGKDNLSTCSELLLRIDAMVLSSMISPGEASELRSSVINHKVSLADVFNIISRKKDPELLGELRHFSHGHKKSGFHIVHICTEMTPMVPRGSVASYVTGISRALQRKGHLVEVILPKYASLNLDEVQGLREVNIEAYSYFNGQLHGNRIWTGV
;
A
#
# COMPACT_ATOMS: atom_id res chain seq x y z
N MET A 1 13.22 -30.66 7.03
CA MET A 1 11.79 -30.64 6.68
C MET A 1 11.01 -30.23 7.92
N GLY A 2 10.80 -28.93 8.12
CA GLY A 2 10.07 -28.38 9.27
C GLY A 2 9.10 -27.31 8.80
N THR A 3 7.81 -27.59 8.89
CA THR A 3 6.74 -26.69 8.50
C THR A 3 6.46 -25.72 9.65
N LEU A 4 6.78 -24.44 9.49
CA LEU A 4 6.39 -23.40 10.44
C LEU A 4 4.91 -23.05 10.23
N PHE A 5 4.07 -23.30 11.23
CA PHE A 5 2.69 -22.81 11.26
C PHE A 5 2.69 -21.37 11.77
N PHE A 6 2.32 -20.41 10.92
CA PHE A 6 2.00 -19.05 11.35
C PHE A 6 0.52 -18.97 11.73
N PHE A 7 0.24 -18.88 13.03
CA PHE A 7 -1.05 -18.40 13.52
C PHE A 7 -1.21 -16.93 13.13
N HIS A 8 -2.05 -16.67 12.12
CA HIS A 8 -2.57 -15.33 11.89
C HIS A 8 -3.54 -14.98 13.01
N PRO A 9 -3.49 -13.77 13.60
CA PRO A 9 -4.61 -13.29 14.41
C PRO A 9 -5.86 -13.23 13.54
N ALA A 10 -6.97 -13.74 14.08
CA ALA A 10 -8.25 -13.74 13.38
C ALA A 10 -8.64 -12.29 13.04
N ILE A 11 -8.83 -12.03 11.74
CA ILE A 11 -9.49 -10.81 11.25
C ILE A 11 -10.82 -10.69 12.00
N PRO A 12 -11.14 -9.54 12.62
CA PRO A 12 -12.46 -9.33 13.20
C PRO A 12 -13.50 -9.53 12.10
N ARG A 13 -14.25 -10.62 12.18
CA ARG A 13 -15.42 -10.82 11.32
C ARG A 13 -16.43 -9.76 11.72
N LEU A 14 -16.55 -8.70 10.92
CA LEU A 14 -17.74 -7.87 10.94
C LEU A 14 -18.94 -8.82 10.81
N PRO A 15 -19.97 -8.70 11.66
CA PRO A 15 -21.16 -9.51 11.50
C PRO A 15 -21.71 -9.20 10.11
N LEU A 16 -21.68 -10.19 9.20
CA LEU A 16 -22.52 -10.12 8.02
C LEU A 16 -23.93 -9.94 8.56
N SER A 17 -24.58 -8.84 8.19
CA SER A 17 -26.01 -8.72 8.36
C SER A 17 -26.61 -9.96 7.72
N SER A 18 -27.41 -10.69 8.50
CA SER A 18 -28.07 -11.90 8.06
C SER A 18 -28.90 -11.56 6.82
N VAL A 19 -28.43 -11.98 5.66
CA VAL A 19 -29.27 -12.05 4.47
C VAL A 19 -30.46 -12.93 4.88
N PRO A 20 -31.72 -12.45 4.81
CA PRO A 20 -32.86 -13.31 5.04
C PRO A 20 -32.74 -14.49 4.07
N LYS A 21 -32.77 -15.73 4.60
CA LYS A 21 -32.85 -16.92 3.74
C LYS A 21 -33.98 -16.71 2.74
N PRO A 22 -33.77 -16.97 1.44
CA PRO A 22 -34.87 -16.98 0.51
C PRO A 22 -35.90 -18.00 1.01
N ILE A 23 -37.12 -17.53 1.24
CA ILE A 23 -38.25 -18.41 1.53
C ILE A 23 -38.40 -19.28 0.28
N ALA A 24 -38.18 -20.59 0.46
CA ALA A 24 -38.37 -21.58 -0.60
C ALA A 24 -39.86 -21.58 -0.97
N PHE A 25 -40.18 -21.03 -2.14
CA PHE A 25 -41.46 -21.30 -2.77
C PHE A 25 -41.39 -22.67 -3.45
N PRO A 26 -42.48 -23.46 -3.42
CA PRO A 26 -42.51 -24.74 -4.12
C PRO A 26 -42.24 -24.51 -5.62
N PRO A 27 -41.54 -25.45 -6.29
CA PRO A 27 -41.19 -25.27 -7.69
C PRO A 27 -42.47 -25.12 -8.52
N PRO A 28 -42.45 -24.31 -9.60
CA PRO A 28 -43.54 -24.34 -10.55
C PRO A 28 -43.64 -25.77 -11.05
N SER A 29 -44.83 -26.36 -10.93
CA SER A 29 -45.11 -27.68 -11.49
C SER A 29 -44.92 -27.61 -13.00
N CYS A 30 -43.72 -27.96 -13.45
CA CYS A 30 -43.45 -28.34 -14.82
C CYS A 30 -44.34 -29.54 -15.14
N LEU A 31 -45.51 -29.30 -15.73
CA LEU A 31 -46.25 -30.34 -16.43
C LEU A 31 -45.42 -30.73 -17.66
N ARG A 32 -44.71 -31.84 -17.45
CA ARG A 32 -43.95 -32.66 -18.37
C ARG A 32 -44.72 -32.84 -19.70
N SER A 33 -44.12 -32.39 -20.79
CA SER A 33 -44.54 -32.73 -22.14
C SER A 33 -44.05 -34.13 -22.47
N GLU A 34 -44.96 -35.11 -22.52
CA GLU A 34 -44.74 -36.42 -23.16
C GLU A 34 -45.99 -36.79 -23.98
N GLY A 35 -45.86 -36.69 -25.31
CA GLY A 35 -46.25 -37.73 -26.26
C GLY A 35 -47.73 -38.11 -26.48
N ASN A 36 -48.27 -37.54 -27.57
CA ASN A 36 -48.80 -38.25 -28.76
C ASN A 36 -50.32 -38.50 -29.00
N LYS A 37 -50.70 -38.09 -30.22
CA LYS A 37 -51.75 -38.56 -31.15
C LYS A 37 -53.23 -38.18 -30.93
N ASN A 38 -53.62 -37.18 -31.75
CA ASN A 38 -54.79 -37.11 -32.65
C ASN A 38 -56.14 -37.70 -32.19
N VAL A 39 -57.20 -36.89 -32.24
CA VAL A 39 -58.43 -37.10 -33.06
C VAL A 39 -59.42 -35.94 -32.83
N ASP A 40 -59.87 -35.41 -33.98
CA ASP A 40 -61.08 -34.67 -34.34
C ASP A 40 -61.58 -33.39 -33.67
N ILE A 41 -61.67 -32.40 -34.57
CA ILE A 41 -62.63 -31.33 -34.71
C ILE A 41 -64.06 -31.80 -34.38
N SER A 42 -64.72 -31.14 -33.42
CA SER A 42 -65.96 -30.36 -33.65
C SER A 42 -66.55 -29.82 -32.35
N GLN A 43 -66.68 -28.50 -32.30
CA GLN A 43 -67.78 -27.73 -31.71
C GLN A 43 -68.32 -28.15 -30.34
N THR A 44 -68.08 -27.28 -29.35
CA THR A 44 -69.18 -26.72 -28.56
C THR A 44 -68.74 -25.39 -27.97
N ILE A 45 -69.44 -24.31 -28.33
CA ILE A 45 -69.31 -23.00 -27.68
C ILE A 45 -69.84 -23.20 -26.25
N SER A 46 -68.94 -23.38 -25.29
CA SER A 46 -69.24 -23.19 -23.87
C SER A 46 -68.70 -21.82 -23.46
N ASN A 47 -69.63 -20.93 -23.10
CA ASN A 47 -69.36 -19.55 -22.68
C ASN A 47 -68.68 -19.46 -21.29
N ASP A 48 -68.12 -20.57 -20.81
CA ASP A 48 -67.61 -20.78 -19.45
C ASP A 48 -66.06 -20.80 -19.41
N GLY A 49 -65.41 -21.11 -20.54
CA GLY A 49 -63.94 -21.13 -20.65
C GLY A 49 -63.29 -19.76 -20.91
N GLN A 50 -64.05 -18.75 -21.36
CA GLN A 50 -63.54 -17.39 -21.53
C GLN A 50 -63.44 -16.64 -20.19
N ASN A 51 -64.38 -16.87 -19.28
CA ASN A 51 -64.42 -16.21 -17.97
C ASN A 51 -63.22 -16.61 -17.08
N VAL A 52 -62.88 -17.90 -17.05
CA VAL A 52 -61.72 -18.43 -16.31
C VAL A 52 -60.38 -17.92 -16.88
N LYS A 53 -60.27 -17.72 -18.21
CA LYS A 53 -59.07 -17.09 -18.81
C LYS A 53 -59.00 -15.61 -18.49
N GLN A 54 -60.13 -14.91 -18.50
CA GLN A 54 -60.22 -13.49 -18.12
C GLN A 54 -59.79 -13.28 -16.67
N ASP A 55 -60.25 -14.15 -15.76
CA ASP A 55 -59.89 -14.12 -14.34
C ASP A 55 -58.40 -14.40 -14.11
N ASN A 56 -57.82 -15.38 -14.81
CA ASN A 56 -56.38 -15.65 -14.74
C ASN A 56 -55.52 -14.49 -15.26
N ILE A 57 -55.97 -13.79 -16.31
CA ILE A 57 -55.30 -12.59 -16.82
C ILE A 57 -55.41 -11.44 -15.81
N TRP A 58 -56.56 -11.27 -15.17
CA TRP A 58 -56.77 -10.24 -14.17
C TRP A 58 -55.96 -10.48 -12.89
N GLN A 59 -55.82 -11.75 -12.46
CA GLN A 59 -54.90 -12.12 -11.37
C GLN A 59 -53.45 -11.84 -11.75
N SER A 60 -53.02 -12.25 -12.95
CA SER A 60 -51.67 -11.98 -13.44
C SER A 60 -51.37 -10.47 -13.50
N PHE A 61 -52.36 -9.65 -13.88
CA PHE A 61 -52.24 -8.20 -13.89
C PHE A 61 -52.08 -7.63 -12.47
N LYS A 62 -52.90 -8.11 -11.53
CA LYS A 62 -52.83 -7.70 -10.12
C LYS A 62 -51.51 -8.09 -9.47
N GLU A 63 -51.03 -9.31 -9.74
CA GLU A 63 -49.72 -9.79 -9.29
C GLU A 63 -48.58 -8.99 -9.92
N ALA A 64 -48.67 -8.67 -11.22
CA ALA A 64 -47.68 -7.83 -11.89
C ALA A 64 -47.60 -6.43 -11.26
N GLN A 65 -48.75 -5.82 -10.92
CA GLN A 65 -48.77 -4.53 -10.22
C GLN A 65 -48.14 -4.62 -8.82
N GLN A 66 -48.43 -5.68 -8.06
CA GLN A 66 -47.82 -5.90 -6.75
C GLN A 66 -46.30 -6.13 -6.85
N ASN A 67 -45.85 -6.89 -7.86
CA ASN A 67 -44.44 -7.13 -8.12
C ASN A 67 -43.71 -5.83 -8.48
N ILE A 68 -44.28 -4.99 -9.35
CA ILE A 68 -43.71 -3.68 -9.70
C ILE A 68 -43.59 -2.80 -8.46
N LEU A 69 -44.64 -2.73 -7.63
CA LEU A 69 -44.63 -1.93 -6.42
C LEU A 69 -43.57 -2.43 -5.42
N PHE A 70 -43.48 -3.74 -5.23
CA PHE A 70 -42.48 -4.35 -4.35
C PHE A 70 -41.05 -4.07 -4.82
N LEU A 71 -40.77 -4.27 -6.11
CA LEU A 71 -39.46 -4.01 -6.69
C LEU A 71 -39.08 -2.53 -6.59
N ASN A 72 -40.02 -1.61 -6.84
CA ASN A 72 -39.77 -0.18 -6.71
C ASN A 72 -39.45 0.22 -5.26
N LYS A 73 -40.10 -0.40 -4.27
CA LYS A 73 -39.78 -0.21 -2.86
C LYS A 73 -38.36 -0.67 -2.52
N GLN A 74 -37.95 -1.84 -3.01
CA GLN A 74 -36.59 -2.34 -2.81
C GLN A 74 -35.54 -1.47 -3.51
N ARG A 75 -35.83 -1.02 -4.74
CA ARG A 75 -34.97 -0.10 -5.49
C ARG A 75 -34.76 1.21 -4.76
N LEU A 76 -35.82 1.78 -4.18
CA LEU A 76 -35.73 3.02 -3.41
C LEU A 76 -34.81 2.86 -2.20
N GLY A 77 -34.98 1.78 -1.42
CA GLY A 77 -34.09 1.49 -0.28
C GLY A 77 -32.63 1.29 -0.69
N ALA A 78 -32.38 0.62 -1.82
CA ALA A 78 -31.03 0.45 -2.34
C ALA A 78 -30.38 1.78 -2.78
N ILE A 79 -31.18 2.71 -3.34
CA ILE A 79 -30.72 4.04 -3.72
C ILE A 79 -30.37 4.87 -2.48
N GLU A 80 -31.20 4.83 -1.44
CA GLU A 80 -30.95 5.57 -0.19
C GLU A 80 -29.65 5.12 0.50
N GLU A 81 -29.41 3.81 0.60
CA GLU A 81 -28.16 3.27 1.16
C GLU A 81 -26.93 3.59 0.31
N LEU A 82 -27.08 3.63 -1.01
CA LEU A 82 -26.02 4.06 -1.92
C LEU A 82 -25.68 5.54 -1.71
N GLU A 83 -26.67 6.41 -1.59
CA GLU A 83 -26.46 7.84 -1.32
C GLU A 83 -25.81 8.07 0.05
N LYS A 84 -26.21 7.31 1.07
CA LYS A 84 -25.56 7.33 2.40
C LYS A 84 -24.09 6.93 2.30
N THR A 85 -23.78 5.81 1.65
CA THR A 85 -22.41 5.33 1.46
C THR A 85 -21.57 6.34 0.66
N SER A 86 -22.16 6.97 -0.35
CA SER A 86 -21.50 8.01 -1.16
C SER A 86 -21.12 9.25 -0.33
N ARG A 87 -22.01 9.69 0.56
CA ARG A 87 -21.74 10.79 1.50
C ARG A 87 -20.61 10.44 2.47
N GLU A 88 -20.64 9.24 3.05
CA GLU A 88 -19.58 8.76 3.94
C GLU A 88 -18.23 8.70 3.21
N LYS A 89 -18.18 8.14 2.01
CA LYS A 89 -16.99 8.12 1.15
C LYS A 89 -16.46 9.55 0.91
N HIS A 90 -17.33 10.50 0.57
CA HIS A 90 -16.91 11.87 0.32
C HIS A 90 -16.33 12.54 1.59
N SER A 91 -16.97 12.34 2.75
CA SER A 91 -16.48 12.83 4.03
C SER A 91 -15.11 12.24 4.40
N LEU A 92 -14.92 10.93 4.20
CA LEU A 92 -13.64 10.27 4.44
C LEU A 92 -12.55 10.79 3.51
N LEU A 93 -12.86 10.99 2.22
CA LEU A 93 -11.91 11.56 1.26
C LEU A 93 -11.49 12.99 1.65
N GLN A 94 -12.43 13.82 2.10
CA GLN A 94 -12.11 15.16 2.62
C GLN A 94 -11.21 15.08 3.86
N LYS A 95 -11.49 14.16 4.78
CA LYS A 95 -10.69 13.97 6.00
C LYS A 95 -9.27 13.47 5.68
N ILE A 96 -9.12 12.54 4.74
CA ILE A 96 -7.81 12.09 4.25
C ILE A 96 -7.04 13.28 3.68
N LYS A 97 -7.65 14.06 2.79
CA LYS A 97 -7.01 15.24 2.19
C LYS A 97 -6.58 16.26 3.25
N LYS A 98 -7.39 16.47 4.29
CA LYS A 98 -7.05 17.34 5.43
C LYS A 98 -5.85 16.79 6.21
N LEU A 99 -5.86 15.51 6.55
CA LEU A 99 -4.77 14.85 7.28
C LEU A 99 -3.47 14.83 6.46
N GLU A 100 -3.55 14.65 5.15
CA GLU A 100 -2.40 14.77 4.25
C GLU A 100 -1.84 16.20 4.23
N ALA A 101 -2.70 17.21 4.18
CA ALA A 101 -2.28 18.61 4.26
C ALA A 101 -1.68 18.97 5.63
N GLU A 102 -2.26 18.50 6.74
CA GLU A 102 -1.72 18.67 8.10
C GLU A 102 -0.37 17.96 8.25
N LYS A 103 -0.22 16.76 7.69
CA LYS A 103 1.07 16.04 7.64
C LYS A 103 2.11 16.82 6.84
N GLN A 104 1.76 17.37 5.67
CA GLN A 104 2.68 18.17 4.86
C GLN A 104 3.03 19.51 5.50
N ALA A 105 2.10 20.15 6.22
CA ALA A 105 2.33 21.40 6.93
C ALA A 105 3.12 21.22 8.24
N GLY A 106 3.00 20.06 8.89
CA GLY A 106 3.82 19.66 10.05
C GLY A 106 5.15 19.01 9.69
N ALA A 107 5.36 18.67 8.41
CA ALA A 107 6.62 18.13 7.89
C ALA A 107 7.65 19.26 7.69
N GLY A 108 8.14 19.83 8.78
CA GLY A 108 9.52 20.29 8.77
C GLY A 108 10.36 19.06 8.46
N LYS A 109 10.84 18.96 7.21
CA LYS A 109 11.56 17.81 6.61
C LYS A 109 12.20 16.93 7.69
N ASP A 110 11.58 15.77 7.94
CA ASP A 110 11.78 14.96 9.14
C ASP A 110 13.27 14.86 9.51
N ASN A 111 13.63 15.15 10.77
CA ASN A 111 15.00 15.11 11.27
C ASN A 111 15.76 13.82 10.86
N LEU A 112 15.03 12.72 10.71
CA LEU A 112 15.51 11.43 10.24
C LEU A 112 15.98 11.44 8.78
N SER A 113 15.28 12.14 7.89
CA SER A 113 15.65 12.28 6.47
C SER A 113 16.95 13.06 6.31
N THR A 114 17.11 14.14 7.07
CA THR A 114 18.33 14.96 7.13
C THR A 114 19.52 14.16 7.66
N CYS A 115 19.34 13.36 8.72
CA CYS A 115 20.40 12.49 9.23
C CYS A 115 20.80 11.41 8.21
N SER A 116 19.81 10.81 7.53
CA SER A 116 20.05 9.78 6.51
C SER A 116 20.87 10.34 5.34
N GLU A 117 20.56 11.55 4.88
CA GLU A 117 21.31 12.24 3.81
C GLU A 117 22.77 12.52 4.21
N LEU A 118 22.99 12.97 5.45
CA LEU A 118 24.33 13.23 5.98
C LEU A 118 25.17 11.95 6.08
N LEU A 119 24.56 10.85 6.51
CA LEU A 119 25.23 9.55 6.64
C LEU A 119 25.65 9.00 5.28
N LEU A 120 24.74 9.02 4.30
CA LEU A 120 25.06 8.62 2.92
C LEU A 120 26.19 9.48 2.32
N ARG A 121 26.28 10.75 2.72
CA ARG A 121 27.36 11.64 2.30
C ARG A 121 28.69 11.28 2.97
N ILE A 122 28.68 10.93 4.26
CA ILE A 122 29.84 10.38 4.96
C ILE A 122 30.32 9.10 4.26
N ASP A 123 29.39 8.21 3.88
CA ASP A 123 29.73 6.97 3.17
C ASP A 123 30.35 7.25 1.80
N ALA A 124 29.81 8.20 1.03
CA ALA A 124 30.42 8.65 -0.22
C ALA A 124 31.84 9.22 -0.02
N MET A 125 32.09 9.92 1.09
CA MET A 125 33.41 10.44 1.44
C MET A 125 34.41 9.34 1.83
N VAL A 126 33.95 8.27 2.48
CA VAL A 126 34.79 7.07 2.73
C VAL A 126 35.15 6.40 1.40
N LEU A 127 34.16 6.19 0.54
CA LEU A 127 34.39 5.51 -0.74
C LEU A 127 35.34 6.32 -1.64
N SER A 128 35.25 7.65 -1.62
CA SER A 128 36.15 8.55 -2.37
C SER A 128 37.51 8.77 -1.69
N SER A 129 37.79 8.03 -0.60
CA SER A 129 39.03 8.13 0.19
C SER A 129 39.31 9.52 0.77
N MET A 130 38.28 10.36 0.95
CA MET A 130 38.41 11.67 1.60
C MET A 130 38.58 11.56 3.12
N ILE A 131 38.01 10.52 3.71
CA ILE A 131 38.09 10.24 5.15
C ILE A 131 38.46 8.78 5.41
N SER A 132 39.16 8.55 6.52
CA SER A 132 39.47 7.19 6.96
C SER A 132 38.21 6.48 7.46
N PRO A 133 38.11 5.14 7.34
CA PRO A 133 36.97 4.39 7.87
C PRO A 133 36.82 4.55 9.40
N GLY A 134 37.93 4.75 10.12
CA GLY A 134 37.92 5.02 11.56
C GLY A 134 37.28 6.36 11.89
N GLU A 135 37.72 7.43 11.22
CA GLU A 135 37.13 8.77 11.37
C GLU A 135 35.64 8.78 10.98
N ALA A 136 35.28 8.10 9.89
CA ALA A 136 33.90 7.98 9.47
C ALA A 136 33.02 7.30 10.52
N SER A 137 33.55 6.31 11.25
CA SER A 137 32.82 5.66 12.34
C SER A 137 32.49 6.64 13.48
N GLU A 138 33.42 7.53 13.82
CA GLU A 138 33.18 8.57 14.83
C GLU A 138 32.14 9.58 14.36
N LEU A 139 32.24 10.02 13.10
CA LEU A 139 31.27 10.95 12.51
C LEU A 139 29.87 10.34 12.42
N ARG A 140 29.73 9.09 11.96
CA ARG A 140 28.43 8.39 11.94
C ARG A 140 27.83 8.29 13.34
N SER A 141 28.65 7.93 14.33
CA SER A 141 28.23 7.88 15.74
C SER A 141 27.73 9.25 16.23
N SER A 142 28.44 10.34 15.90
CA SER A 142 28.03 11.70 16.27
C SER A 142 26.68 12.10 15.64
N VAL A 143 26.48 11.76 14.36
CA VAL A 143 25.22 12.03 13.64
C VAL A 143 24.06 11.22 14.22
N ILE A 144 24.26 9.93 14.46
CA ILE A 144 23.23 9.03 15.02
C ILE A 144 22.84 9.47 16.44
N ASN A 145 23.80 9.93 17.24
CA ASN A 145 23.57 10.25 18.66
C ASN A 145 22.90 11.62 18.91
N HIS A 146 22.78 12.44 17.88
CA HIS A 146 22.09 13.75 17.85
C HIS A 146 22.57 14.77 18.91
N LYS A 147 23.48 15.66 18.49
CA LYS A 147 23.76 16.95 19.16
C LYS A 147 23.70 18.18 18.24
N VAL A 148 23.63 18.00 16.91
CA VAL A 148 23.60 19.13 15.96
C VAL A 148 22.18 19.67 15.85
N SER A 149 21.99 20.96 16.16
CA SER A 149 20.70 21.65 16.07
C SER A 149 20.09 21.48 14.67
N LEU A 150 18.78 21.27 14.60
CA LEU A 150 18.04 20.95 13.38
C LEU A 150 18.23 22.00 12.27
N ALA A 151 18.36 23.26 12.66
CA ALA A 151 18.64 24.36 11.73
C ALA A 151 20.10 24.34 11.22
N ASP A 152 21.03 23.91 12.05
CA ASP A 152 22.45 23.83 11.71
C ASP A 152 22.72 22.66 10.77
N VAL A 153 22.13 21.48 11.03
CA VAL A 153 22.28 20.30 10.13
C VAL A 153 21.73 20.59 8.74
N PHE A 154 20.55 21.21 8.64
CA PHE A 154 19.94 21.54 7.36
C PHE A 154 20.80 22.52 6.54
N ASN A 155 21.37 23.52 7.20
CA ASN A 155 22.32 24.45 6.57
C ASN A 155 23.64 23.77 6.18
N ILE A 156 24.13 22.83 6.99
CA ILE A 156 25.32 22.03 6.69
C ILE A 156 25.12 21.21 5.41
N ILE A 157 24.02 20.46 5.30
CA ILE A 157 23.78 19.54 4.16
C ILE A 157 23.48 20.29 2.86
N SER A 158 22.60 21.30 2.92
CA SER A 158 22.03 21.91 1.71
C SER A 158 22.96 22.88 0.99
N ARG A 159 24.01 23.39 1.65
CA ARG A 159 24.82 24.50 1.11
C ARG A 159 26.31 24.20 0.97
N LYS A 160 26.86 23.22 1.69
CA LYS A 160 28.32 23.03 1.79
C LYS A 160 28.84 21.92 0.89
N LYS A 161 30.05 22.10 0.36
CA LYS A 161 30.79 21.04 -0.34
C LYS A 161 31.34 20.02 0.67
N ASP A 162 31.65 18.81 0.22
CA ASP A 162 32.15 17.71 1.05
C ASP A 162 33.29 18.11 2.02
N PRO A 163 34.35 18.83 1.60
CA PRO A 163 35.42 19.24 2.52
C PRO A 163 34.98 20.28 3.58
N GLU A 164 34.06 21.19 3.25
CA GLU A 164 33.54 22.19 4.19
C GLU A 164 32.61 21.52 5.22
N LEU A 165 31.79 20.56 4.77
CA LEU A 165 30.92 19.76 5.60
C LEU A 165 31.73 18.92 6.60
N LEU A 166 32.86 18.35 6.18
CA LEU A 166 33.78 17.64 7.08
C LEU A 166 34.38 18.54 8.16
N GLY A 167 34.78 19.77 7.80
CA GLY A 167 35.31 20.73 8.77
C GLY A 167 34.34 21.04 9.90
N GLU A 168 33.07 21.22 9.56
CA GLU A 168 31.99 21.43 10.55
C GLU A 168 31.75 20.19 11.40
N LEU A 169 31.62 19.01 10.78
CA LEU A 169 31.35 17.76 11.51
C LEU A 169 32.44 17.44 12.55
N ARG A 170 33.70 17.71 12.22
CA ARG A 170 34.84 17.57 13.15
C ARG A 170 34.71 18.51 14.35
N HIS A 171 34.18 19.72 14.16
CA HIS A 171 34.00 20.69 15.23
C HIS A 171 32.91 20.27 16.24
N PHE A 172 31.87 19.56 15.79
CA PHE A 172 30.76 19.13 16.64
C PHE A 172 31.02 17.84 17.45
N SER A 173 32.15 17.15 17.25
CA SER A 173 32.45 15.86 17.87
C SER A 173 32.84 16.00 19.35
N HIS A 174 31.86 16.26 20.24
CA HIS A 174 32.00 16.01 21.68
C HIS A 174 30.63 15.83 22.37
N GLY A 175 30.32 14.59 22.78
CA GLY A 175 29.35 14.31 23.85
C GLY A 175 28.32 13.18 23.59
N HIS A 176 28.15 12.36 24.64
CA HIS A 176 27.16 11.29 24.97
C HIS A 176 26.44 10.50 23.85
N LYS A 177 26.56 9.16 23.98
CA LYS A 177 25.98 8.14 23.09
C LYS A 177 24.48 7.92 23.38
N LYS A 178 23.63 7.99 22.35
CA LYS A 178 22.33 7.29 22.36
C LYS A 178 22.55 5.88 21.81
N SER A 179 21.89 4.88 22.37
CA SER A 179 22.07 3.49 21.93
C SER A 179 21.20 3.19 20.71
N GLY A 180 21.67 3.53 19.51
CA GLY A 180 21.07 3.12 18.24
C GLY A 180 22.02 2.21 17.46
N PHE A 181 21.50 1.17 16.81
CA PHE A 181 22.27 0.35 15.87
C PHE A 181 22.21 0.95 14.46
N HIS A 182 23.30 0.81 13.69
CA HIS A 182 23.28 0.93 12.23
C HIS A 182 22.96 -0.43 11.65
N ILE A 183 21.81 -0.53 11.00
CA ILE A 183 21.25 -1.77 10.47
C ILE A 183 21.22 -1.62 8.95
N VAL A 184 21.92 -2.51 8.26
CA VAL A 184 21.96 -2.53 6.79
C VAL A 184 21.13 -3.72 6.30
N HIS A 185 20.09 -3.44 5.53
CA HIS A 185 19.33 -4.46 4.82
C HIS A 185 19.85 -4.58 3.39
N ILE A 186 20.34 -5.77 3.04
CA ILE A 186 20.69 -6.11 1.65
C ILE A 186 19.54 -6.93 1.09
N CYS A 187 18.84 -6.41 0.09
CA CYS A 187 17.70 -7.09 -0.51
C CYS A 187 17.58 -6.83 -2.02
N THR A 188 16.74 -7.60 -2.69
CA THR A 188 16.44 -7.44 -4.12
C THR A 188 15.13 -6.70 -4.38
N GLU A 189 14.28 -6.54 -3.36
CA GLU A 189 12.92 -6.03 -3.45
C GLU A 189 12.60 -5.13 -2.24
N MET A 190 11.95 -3.98 -2.48
CA MET A 190 11.52 -3.02 -1.44
C MET A 190 10.39 -2.13 -1.96
N THR A 191 9.36 -1.87 -1.15
CA THR A 191 8.27 -0.95 -1.50
C THR A 191 8.66 0.49 -1.11
N PRO A 192 8.47 1.51 -1.97
CA PRO A 192 7.74 1.50 -3.24
C PRO A 192 8.61 1.26 -4.49
N MET A 193 9.92 1.13 -4.35
CA MET A 193 10.90 1.02 -5.46
C MET A 193 10.63 -0.15 -6.40
N VAL A 194 10.37 -1.32 -5.80
CA VAL A 194 10.12 -2.61 -6.45
C VAL A 194 8.93 -3.23 -5.73
N PRO A 195 7.70 -2.88 -6.11
CA PRO A 195 6.48 -3.37 -5.45
C PRO A 195 6.13 -4.77 -5.98
N ARG A 196 7.09 -5.70 -5.90
CA ARG A 196 6.90 -7.11 -6.25
C ARG A 196 6.90 -7.92 -4.94
N GLY A 197 5.87 -8.76 -4.78
CA GLY A 197 5.79 -9.71 -3.69
C GLY A 197 5.55 -9.13 -2.29
N SER A 198 5.42 -10.05 -1.33
CA SER A 198 5.24 -9.73 0.09
C SER A 198 6.53 -9.25 0.76
N VAL A 199 7.69 -9.74 0.30
CA VAL A 199 9.02 -9.41 0.86
C VAL A 199 9.30 -7.91 0.79
N ALA A 200 8.99 -7.26 -0.34
CA ALA A 200 9.17 -5.81 -0.50
C ALA A 200 8.46 -5.00 0.60
N SER A 201 7.24 -5.42 0.95
CA SER A 201 6.44 -4.75 1.98
C SER A 201 6.95 -5.03 3.39
N TYR A 202 7.49 -6.23 3.64
CA TYR A 202 8.12 -6.57 4.92
C TYR A 202 9.40 -5.76 5.17
N VAL A 203 10.28 -5.62 4.17
CA VAL A 203 11.51 -4.81 4.28
C VAL A 203 11.14 -3.37 4.63
N THR A 204 10.19 -2.77 3.92
CA THR A 204 9.71 -1.41 4.23
C THR A 204 9.10 -1.32 5.64
N GLY A 205 8.30 -2.32 6.03
CA GLY A 205 7.67 -2.37 7.35
C GLY A 205 8.68 -2.43 8.50
N ILE A 206 9.66 -3.33 8.40
CA ILE A 206 10.69 -3.51 9.44
C ILE A 206 11.63 -2.30 9.50
N SER A 207 12.07 -1.76 8.35
CA SER A 207 12.90 -0.56 8.30
C SER A 207 12.23 0.62 9.01
N ARG A 208 10.95 0.85 8.75
CA ARG A 208 10.17 1.92 9.41
C ARG A 208 9.99 1.68 10.90
N ALA A 209 9.88 0.41 11.34
CA ALA A 209 9.74 0.08 12.75
C ALA A 209 11.07 0.31 13.51
N LEU A 210 12.20 -0.07 12.91
CA LEU A 210 13.54 0.15 13.45
C LEU A 210 13.90 1.64 13.51
N GLN A 211 13.59 2.39 12.46
CA GLN A 211 13.73 3.84 12.43
C GLN A 211 12.93 4.52 13.56
N ARG A 212 11.67 4.10 13.79
CA ARG A 212 10.85 4.60 14.91
C ARG A 212 11.42 4.28 16.28
N LYS A 213 12.24 3.23 16.41
CA LYS A 213 12.99 2.90 17.63
C LYS A 213 14.29 3.68 17.79
N GLY A 214 14.63 4.56 16.84
CA GLY A 214 15.86 5.35 16.86
C GLY A 214 17.08 4.60 16.32
N HIS A 215 16.88 3.55 15.52
CA HIS A 215 17.97 2.90 14.79
C HIS A 215 18.17 3.55 13.43
N LEU A 216 19.42 3.60 12.98
CA LEU A 216 19.75 3.98 11.61
C LEU A 216 19.53 2.75 10.73
N VAL A 217 18.72 2.90 9.69
CA VAL A 217 18.45 1.82 8.74
C VAL A 217 18.86 2.26 7.34
N GLU A 218 19.72 1.48 6.73
CA GLU A 218 20.15 1.63 5.35
C GLU A 218 19.67 0.43 4.54
N VAL A 219 19.31 0.64 3.28
CA VAL A 219 18.90 -0.44 2.38
C VAL A 219 19.77 -0.40 1.13
N ILE A 220 20.44 -1.53 0.86
CA ILE A 220 21.25 -1.74 -0.34
C ILE A 220 20.46 -2.62 -1.29
N LEU A 221 20.20 -2.09 -2.49
CA LEU A 221 19.43 -2.74 -3.54
C LEU A 221 20.24 -2.74 -4.85
N PRO A 222 20.20 -3.82 -5.64
CA PRO A 222 20.65 -3.78 -7.02
C PRO A 222 19.81 -2.80 -7.84
N LYS A 223 20.46 -1.94 -8.64
CA LYS A 223 19.76 -1.00 -9.51
C LYS A 223 19.30 -1.70 -10.80
N TYR A 224 18.03 -2.09 -10.85
CA TYR A 224 17.40 -2.62 -12.04
C TYR A 224 16.90 -1.50 -12.97
N ALA A 225 16.70 -1.82 -14.26
CA ALA A 225 16.06 -0.90 -15.21
C ALA A 225 14.59 -0.58 -14.85
N SER A 226 13.93 -1.49 -14.12
CA SER A 226 12.52 -1.37 -13.73
C SER A 226 12.32 -0.77 -12.33
N LEU A 227 13.35 -0.22 -11.70
CA LEU A 227 13.21 0.41 -10.38
C LEU A 227 12.43 1.73 -10.54
N ASN A 228 11.39 1.94 -9.74
CA ASN A 228 10.76 3.25 -9.65
C ASN A 228 11.64 4.15 -8.77
N LEU A 229 12.31 5.13 -9.36
CA LEU A 229 13.22 6.05 -8.67
C LEU A 229 12.56 7.36 -8.26
N ASP A 230 11.31 7.60 -8.66
CA ASP A 230 10.62 8.89 -8.45
C ASP A 230 10.40 9.19 -6.96
N GLU A 231 10.30 8.14 -6.15
CA GLU A 231 10.12 8.22 -4.70
C GLU A 231 11.46 8.34 -3.94
N VAL A 232 12.62 8.30 -4.62
CA VAL A 232 13.94 8.50 -4.00
C VAL A 232 14.36 9.95 -4.10
N GLN A 233 14.53 10.60 -2.96
CA GLN A 233 14.99 11.98 -2.91
C GLN A 233 16.52 12.05 -2.97
N GLY A 234 17.04 13.03 -3.71
CA GLY A 234 18.48 13.29 -3.77
C GLY A 234 19.29 12.17 -4.42
N LEU A 235 18.67 11.35 -5.27
CA LEU A 235 19.36 10.27 -5.98
C LEU A 235 20.52 10.83 -6.81
N ARG A 236 21.73 10.38 -6.51
CA ARG A 236 22.95 10.78 -7.22
C ARG A 236 23.89 9.60 -7.38
N GLU A 237 24.64 9.61 -8.47
CA GLU A 237 25.74 8.68 -8.67
C GLU A 237 26.95 9.12 -7.86
N VAL A 238 27.57 8.17 -7.16
CA VAL A 238 28.83 8.38 -6.48
C VAL A 238 29.92 8.09 -7.50
N ASN A 239 30.73 9.11 -7.83
CA ASN A 239 31.73 9.08 -8.90
C ASN A 239 32.97 8.26 -8.50
N ILE A 240 32.81 6.93 -8.43
CA ILE A 240 33.82 6.00 -7.93
C ILE A 240 33.84 4.76 -8.81
N GLU A 241 35.05 4.31 -9.13
CA GLU A 241 35.27 3.05 -9.82
C GLU A 241 35.15 1.89 -8.84
N ALA A 242 33.98 1.24 -8.82
CA ALA A 242 33.77 0.02 -8.06
C ALA A 242 33.80 -1.18 -9.00
N TYR A 243 34.45 -2.28 -8.60
CA TYR A 243 34.57 -3.47 -9.42
C TYR A 243 34.06 -4.71 -8.66
N SER A 244 33.38 -5.60 -9.38
CA SER A 244 32.91 -6.89 -8.88
C SER A 244 33.45 -8.01 -9.78
N TYR A 245 33.73 -9.16 -9.19
CA TYR A 245 34.23 -10.30 -9.94
C TYR A 245 33.12 -11.32 -10.16
N PHE A 246 32.83 -11.63 -11.42
CA PHE A 246 31.83 -12.61 -11.79
C PHE A 246 32.21 -13.33 -13.08
N ASN A 247 32.09 -14.66 -13.06
CA ASN A 247 32.35 -15.54 -14.20
C ASN A 247 33.72 -15.32 -14.87
N GLY A 248 34.78 -15.26 -14.08
CA GLY A 248 36.14 -15.10 -14.61
C GLY A 248 36.52 -13.66 -14.98
N GLN A 249 35.57 -12.71 -14.91
CA GLN A 249 35.74 -11.35 -15.41
C GLN A 249 35.47 -10.30 -14.34
N LEU A 250 36.15 -9.17 -14.47
CA LEU A 250 35.94 -7.99 -13.64
C LEU A 250 34.85 -7.12 -14.29
N HIS A 251 33.84 -6.73 -13.53
CA HIS A 251 32.73 -5.90 -13.97
C HIS A 251 32.75 -4.57 -13.23
N GLY A 252 32.70 -3.46 -13.97
CA GLY A 252 32.55 -2.13 -13.39
C GLY A 252 31.13 -1.92 -12.86
N ASN A 253 31.02 -1.41 -11.65
CA ASN A 253 29.76 -1.11 -10.97
C ASN A 253 29.70 0.39 -10.70
N ARG A 254 28.50 0.91 -10.84
CA ARG A 254 28.15 2.27 -10.42
C ARG A 254 27.39 2.18 -9.12
N ILE A 255 27.62 3.15 -8.24
CA ILE A 255 26.97 3.24 -6.93
C ILE A 255 26.09 4.48 -6.95
N TRP A 256 24.84 4.34 -6.52
CA TRP A 256 23.91 5.45 -6.38
C TRP A 256 23.44 5.55 -4.93
N THR A 257 23.28 6.77 -4.45
CA THR A 257 22.80 7.08 -3.09
C THR A 257 21.61 8.01 -3.16
N GLY A 258 20.61 7.80 -2.30
CA GLY A 258 19.43 8.66 -2.14
C GLY A 258 18.64 8.26 -0.90
N VAL A 259 17.68 9.11 -0.49
CA VAL A 259 16.88 8.98 0.75
C VAL A 259 15.41 8.77 0.44
#